data_AF-A0A258TD38-F1
#
_entry.id   AF-A0A258TD38-F1
#
_cell.length_a   1.000
_cell.length_b   1.000
_cell.length_c   1.000
_cell.angle_alpha   90.00
_cell.angle_beta   90.00
_cell.angle_gamma   90.00
#
_symmetry.space_group_name_H-M   'P 1'
#
loop_
_entity.id
_entity.type
_entity.pdbx_description
1 polymer ?
#
loop_
_entity_poly.entity_id
_entity_poly.type
_entity_poly.pdbx_seq_one_letter_code
_entity_poly.pdbx_strand_id
1 'polypeptide(L)'
;MITFLLMAAEAAGHEEGPTLLGLGAEGWVYVGLTIFLLLAVFVAKAPQKITEALDARIANTRRQLDEAKSIRAEAEALLADARRRTAASAGDAAAIIAQAEAEAKLLVAKAESDASDLMARRARMAEDKIAAAERGAIAEVRARAADAATRAAASIIADKHGADADKPLVDRTIAGLARLN
;
A
#
# COMPACT_ATOMS: atom_id res chain seq x y z
N MET A 1 107.13 61.33 42.56
CA MET A 1 108.25 60.39 42.42
C MET A 1 107.71 58.97 42.64
N ILE A 2 107.50 58.26 41.53
CA ILE A 2 107.72 56.80 41.33
C ILE A 2 106.76 55.83 42.05
N THR A 3 105.72 55.23 41.42
CA THR A 3 105.62 54.12 40.41
C THR A 3 105.44 52.73 41.06
N PHE A 4 104.66 51.85 40.37
CA PHE A 4 104.38 50.39 40.54
C PHE A 4 103.17 50.06 41.44
N LEU A 5 101.97 49.64 40.99
CA LEU A 5 101.50 48.67 39.98
C LEU A 5 101.98 47.22 40.21
N LEU A 6 101.02 46.29 40.32
CA LEU A 6 101.06 44.87 39.92
C LEU A 6 101.20 43.77 41.01
N MET A 7 100.36 42.74 40.84
CA MET A 7 100.27 41.42 41.51
C MET A 7 99.62 41.38 42.90
N ALA A 8 98.69 40.48 43.22
CA ALA A 8 98.20 39.28 42.53
C ALA A 8 96.77 38.95 42.98
N ALA A 9 96.07 38.25 42.10
CA ALA A 9 94.86 37.51 42.40
C ALA A 9 95.11 36.42 43.45
N GLU A 10 94.00 35.87 43.95
CA GLU A 10 93.84 34.53 44.52
C GLU A 10 93.87 34.43 46.05
N ALA A 11 92.68 34.37 46.65
CA ALA A 11 92.17 33.16 47.27
C ALA A 11 90.72 33.40 47.72
N ALA A 12 89.78 32.70 47.08
CA ALA A 12 88.43 32.54 47.59
C ALA A 12 88.53 31.77 48.92
N GLY A 13 88.34 32.48 50.04
CA GLY A 13 88.20 31.87 51.36
C GLY A 13 86.84 31.18 51.46
N HIS A 14 86.86 29.85 51.49
CA HIS A 14 85.74 29.03 51.93
C HIS A 14 85.56 29.24 53.44
N GLU A 15 84.69 30.18 53.82
CA GLU A 15 84.20 30.33 55.19
C GLU A 15 83.13 29.25 55.46
N GLU A 16 83.42 28.32 56.37
CA GLU A 16 82.49 27.27 56.79
C GLU A 16 81.30 27.85 57.57
N GLY A 17 80.22 28.15 56.84
CA GLY A 17 78.91 28.41 57.42
C GLY A 17 78.29 27.15 58.05
N PRO A 18 77.29 27.30 58.94
CA PRO A 18 76.74 26.22 59.76
C PRO A 18 76.27 25.04 58.90
N THR A 19 76.90 23.88 59.08
CA THR A 19 76.59 22.64 58.37
C THR A 19 75.55 21.85 59.16
N LEU A 20 74.45 21.47 58.50
CA LEU A 20 73.39 20.63 59.08
C LEU A 20 73.25 19.37 58.22
N LEU A 21 73.43 18.19 58.82
CA LEU A 21 73.42 16.88 58.14
C LEU A 21 74.47 16.72 57.02
N GLY A 22 75.67 17.30 57.19
CA GLY A 22 76.78 17.17 56.22
C GLY A 22 76.63 18.04 54.97
N LEU A 23 75.60 18.89 54.90
CA LEU A 23 75.38 19.86 53.85
C LEU A 23 75.56 21.27 54.41
N GLY A 24 76.39 22.08 53.75
CA GLY A 24 76.50 23.50 54.05
C GLY A 24 75.24 24.28 53.66
N ALA A 25 75.19 25.57 53.98
CA ALA A 25 74.07 26.45 53.65
C ALA A 25 73.68 26.38 52.15
N GLU A 26 74.67 26.24 51.26
CA GLU A 26 74.45 26.09 49.82
C GLU A 26 73.68 24.81 49.45
N GLY A 27 73.93 23.69 50.14
CA GLY A 27 73.25 22.42 49.89
C GLY A 27 71.75 22.48 50.20
N TRP A 28 71.37 23.14 51.30
CA TRP A 28 69.96 23.37 51.65
C TRP A 28 69.26 24.35 50.72
N VAL A 29 69.98 25.34 50.16
CA VAL A 29 69.47 26.21 49.10
C VAL A 29 69.14 25.41 47.84
N TYR A 30 70.01 24.48 47.41
CA TYR A 30 69.72 23.61 46.26
C TYR A 30 68.55 22.65 46.50
N VAL A 31 68.40 22.11 47.71
CA VAL A 31 67.24 21.27 48.07
C VAL A 31 65.95 22.10 48.03
N GLY A 32 65.93 23.29 48.61
CA GLY A 32 64.79 24.22 48.53
C GLY A 32 64.45 24.62 47.10
N LEU A 33 65.46 24.93 46.28
CA LEU A 33 65.31 25.24 44.86
C LEU A 33 64.77 24.05 44.07
N THR A 34 65.24 22.83 44.36
CA THR A 34 64.78 21.60 43.70
C THR A 34 63.31 21.32 44.03
N ILE A 35 62.92 21.45 45.29
CA ILE A 35 61.52 21.32 45.71
C ILE A 35 60.65 22.41 45.05
N PHE A 36 61.13 23.66 45.03
CA PHE A 36 60.43 24.76 44.37
C PHE A 36 60.27 24.53 42.86
N LEU A 37 61.30 24.06 42.17
CA LEU A 37 61.24 23.73 40.75
C LEU A 37 60.26 22.58 40.47
N LEU A 38 60.28 21.53 41.30
CA LEU A 38 59.32 20.42 41.18
C LEU A 38 57.88 20.91 41.39
N LEU A 39 57.64 21.76 42.39
CA LEU A 39 56.32 22.34 42.64
C LEU A 39 55.90 23.28 41.50
N ALA A 40 56.81 24.12 41.00
CA ALA A 40 56.54 25.05 39.91
C ALA A 40 56.19 24.31 38.61
N VAL A 41 56.90 23.23 38.27
CA VAL A 41 56.59 22.40 37.10
C VAL A 41 55.25 21.67 37.27
N PHE A 42 54.93 21.21 38.48
CA PHE A 42 53.66 20.53 38.75
C PHE A 42 52.46 21.49 38.73
N VAL A 43 52.60 22.67 39.35
CA VAL A 43 51.58 23.73 39.36
C VAL A 43 51.41 24.36 37.98
N ALA A 44 52.46 24.46 37.16
CA ALA A 44 52.36 24.95 35.79
C ALA A 44 51.44 24.10 34.90
N LYS A 45 51.24 22.81 35.21
CA LYS A 45 50.32 21.92 34.48
C LYS A 45 48.86 21.96 34.97
N ALA A 46 48.62 22.49 36.17
CA ALA A 46 47.27 22.63 36.73
C ALA A 46 46.34 23.55 35.91
N PRO A 47 46.74 24.77 35.47
CA PRO A 47 45.85 25.65 34.70
C PRO A 47 45.47 25.05 33.34
N GLN A 48 46.37 24.28 32.72
CA GLN A 48 46.09 23.61 31.45
C GLN A 48 44.98 22.56 31.62
N LYS A 49 45.02 21.73 32.67
CA LYS A 49 44.00 20.70 32.92
C LYS A 49 42.62 21.28 33.24
N ILE A 50 42.58 22.40 33.96
CA ILE A 50 41.33 23.10 34.25
C ILE A 50 40.73 23.66 32.96
N THR A 51 41.55 24.27 32.10
CA THR A 51 41.11 24.80 30.81
C THR A 51 40.58 23.68 29.90
N GLU A 52 41.32 22.57 29.79
CA GLU A 52 40.90 21.37 29.04
C GLU A 52 39.55 20.82 29.53
N ALA A 53 39.31 20.79 30.85
CA ALA A 53 38.06 20.32 31.44
C ALA A 53 36.88 21.27 31.16
N LEU A 54 37.10 22.59 31.22
CA LEU A 54 36.10 23.59 30.87
C LEU A 54 35.76 23.51 29.37
N ASP A 55 36.77 23.40 28.50
CA ASP A 55 36.57 23.24 27.05
C ASP A 55 35.81 21.95 26.73
N ALA A 56 36.15 20.83 27.38
CA ALA A 56 35.41 19.58 27.23
C ALA A 56 33.94 19.72 27.63
N ARG A 57 33.65 20.48 28.70
CA ARG A 57 32.28 20.74 29.14
C ARG A 57 31.53 21.63 28.14
N ILE A 58 32.16 22.69 27.65
CA ILE A 58 31.59 23.58 26.61
C ILE A 58 31.28 22.76 25.34
N ALA A 59 32.22 21.91 24.90
CA ALA A 59 32.02 21.05 23.74
C ALA A 59 30.88 20.04 23.94
N ASN A 60 30.73 19.49 25.15
CA ASN A 60 29.60 18.60 25.47
C ASN A 60 28.27 19.37 25.45
N THR A 61 28.19 20.53 26.11
CA THR A 61 26.97 21.35 26.10
C THR A 61 26.60 21.81 24.69
N ARG A 62 27.57 22.20 23.86
CA ARG A 62 27.32 22.52 22.44
C ARG A 62 26.73 21.34 21.69
N ARG A 63 27.32 20.15 21.81
CA ARG A 63 26.79 18.93 21.19
C ARG A 63 25.35 18.64 21.63
N GLN A 64 25.06 18.70 22.93
CA GLN A 64 23.70 18.50 23.45
C GLN A 64 22.70 19.56 22.91
N LEU A 65 23.13 20.83 22.80
CA LEU A 65 22.30 21.89 22.23
C LEU A 65 22.03 21.68 20.74
N ASP A 66 23.02 21.24 19.98
CA ASP A 66 22.88 20.97 18.55
C ASP A 66 22.00 19.74 18.29
N GLU A 67 22.15 18.69 19.09
CA GLU A 67 21.28 17.51 19.07
C GLU A 67 19.83 17.89 19.43
N ALA A 68 19.63 18.68 20.49
CA ALA A 68 18.30 19.16 20.87
C ALA A 68 17.65 20.03 19.78
N LYS A 69 18.45 20.86 19.08
CA LYS A 69 17.97 21.62 17.91
C LYS A 69 17.59 20.71 16.75
N SER A 70 18.39 19.68 16.46
CA SER A 70 18.07 18.69 15.42
C SER A 70 16.76 17.97 15.72
N ILE A 71 16.62 17.45 16.95
CA ILE A 71 15.40 16.77 17.39
C ILE A 71 14.19 17.70 17.29
N ARG A 72 14.35 18.98 17.65
CA ARG A 72 13.25 19.94 17.52
C ARG A 72 12.89 20.19 16.06
N ALA A 73 13.88 20.36 15.18
CA ALA A 73 13.64 20.54 13.75
C ALA A 73 12.96 19.30 13.13
N GLU A 74 13.38 18.11 13.51
CA GLU A 74 12.76 16.84 13.09
C GLU A 74 11.32 16.71 13.60
N ALA A 75 11.06 17.08 14.85
CA ALA A 75 9.71 17.08 15.42
C ALA A 75 8.79 18.11 14.74
N GLU A 76 9.29 19.31 14.46
CA GLU A 76 8.57 20.34 13.71
C GLU A 76 8.26 19.88 12.28
N ALA A 77 9.23 19.23 11.61
CA ALA A 77 9.04 18.65 10.28
C ALA A 77 8.00 17.51 10.28
N LEU A 78 8.07 16.61 11.27
CA LEU A 78 7.11 15.51 11.43
C LEU A 78 5.70 16.04 11.73
N LEU A 79 5.57 17.07 12.57
CA LEU A 79 4.29 17.70 12.84
C LEU A 79 3.71 18.37 11.60
N ALA A 80 4.54 19.06 10.81
CA ALA A 80 4.11 19.65 9.54
C ALA A 80 3.65 18.57 8.55
N ASP A 81 4.36 17.46 8.46
CA ASP A 81 3.97 16.33 7.61
C ASP A 81 2.65 15.68 8.07
N ALA A 82 2.51 15.41 9.37
CA ALA A 82 1.28 14.87 9.95
C ALA A 82 0.08 15.79 9.69
N ARG A 83 0.22 17.11 9.87
CA ARG A 83 -0.84 18.08 9.56
C ARG A 83 -1.21 18.09 8.08
N ARG A 84 -0.22 18.03 7.18
CA ARG A 84 -0.47 17.91 5.73
C ARG A 84 -1.22 16.62 5.40
N ARG A 85 -0.82 15.49 5.98
CA ARG A 85 -1.48 14.20 5.79
C ARG A 85 -2.92 14.22 6.30
N THR A 86 -3.17 14.74 7.50
CA THR A 86 -4.53 14.84 8.04
C THR A 86 -5.42 15.73 7.18
N ALA A 87 -4.89 16.86 6.68
CA ALA A 87 -5.63 17.73 5.77
C ALA A 87 -5.95 17.03 4.43
N ALA A 88 -5.00 16.26 3.89
CA ALA A 88 -5.21 15.46 2.68
C ALA A 88 -6.22 14.33 2.91
N SER A 89 -6.15 13.60 4.03
CA SER A 89 -7.04 12.47 4.33
C SER A 89 -8.52 12.85 4.39
N ALA A 90 -8.84 14.06 4.85
CA ALA A 90 -10.22 14.55 4.83
C ALA A 90 -10.74 14.75 3.38
N GLY A 91 -9.89 15.25 2.49
CA GLY A 91 -10.18 15.37 1.07
C GLY A 91 -10.29 14.02 0.37
N ASP A 92 -9.36 13.11 0.66
CA ASP A 92 -9.33 11.76 0.09
C ASP A 92 -10.58 10.96 0.49
N ALA A 93 -11.00 11.03 1.75
CA ALA A 93 -12.22 10.37 2.22
C ALA A 93 -13.46 10.90 1.50
N ALA A 94 -13.58 12.22 1.32
CA ALA A 94 -14.67 12.83 0.58
C ALA A 94 -14.65 12.42 -0.91
N ALA A 95 -13.46 12.35 -1.52
CA ALA A 95 -13.29 11.90 -2.90
C ALA A 95 -13.68 10.43 -3.07
N ILE A 96 -13.29 9.55 -2.13
CA ILE A 96 -13.68 8.14 -2.12
C ILE A 96 -15.21 8.01 -2.07
N ILE A 97 -15.88 8.76 -1.18
CA ILE A 97 -17.34 8.71 -1.05
C ILE A 97 -18.00 9.22 -2.34
N ALA A 98 -17.56 10.35 -2.88
CA ALA A 98 -18.10 10.90 -4.11
C ALA A 98 -17.94 9.95 -5.31
N GLN A 99 -16.79 9.28 -5.41
CA GLN A 99 -16.55 8.29 -6.44
C GLN A 99 -17.42 7.04 -6.24
N ALA A 100 -17.53 6.54 -5.01
CA ALA A 100 -18.40 5.39 -4.70
C ALA A 100 -19.88 5.69 -5.02
N GLU A 101 -20.36 6.89 -4.74
CA GLU A 101 -21.72 7.31 -5.10
C GLU A 101 -21.93 7.40 -6.62
N ALA A 102 -20.94 7.91 -7.35
CA ALA A 102 -20.98 7.97 -8.81
C ALA A 102 -21.00 6.56 -9.44
N GLU A 103 -20.14 5.67 -8.95
CA GLU A 103 -20.07 4.27 -9.38
C GLU A 103 -21.37 3.52 -9.03
N ALA A 104 -21.94 3.74 -7.85
CA ALA A 104 -23.21 3.15 -7.45
C ALA A 104 -24.35 3.58 -8.38
N LYS A 105 -24.44 4.87 -8.74
CA LYS A 105 -25.45 5.38 -9.69
C LYS A 105 -25.30 4.74 -11.07
N LEU A 106 -24.07 4.62 -11.56
CA LEU A 106 -23.80 3.96 -12.84
C LEU A 106 -24.16 2.47 -12.80
N LEU A 107 -23.86 1.79 -11.69
CA LEU A 107 -24.18 0.38 -11.52
C LEU A 107 -25.70 0.14 -11.48
N VAL A 108 -26.44 0.99 -10.77
CA VAL A 108 -27.91 0.91 -10.74
C VAL A 108 -28.50 1.14 -12.13
N ALA A 109 -28.08 2.20 -12.84
CA ALA A 109 -28.56 2.48 -14.19
C ALA A 109 -28.26 1.32 -15.17
N LYS A 110 -27.06 0.71 -15.06
CA LYS A 110 -26.71 -0.46 -15.84
C LYS A 110 -27.55 -1.68 -15.47
N ALA A 111 -27.75 -1.93 -14.18
CA ALA A 111 -28.56 -3.04 -13.70
C ALA A 111 -30.03 -2.92 -14.14
N GLU A 112 -30.59 -1.71 -14.15
CA GLU A 112 -31.93 -1.44 -14.67
C GLU A 112 -32.02 -1.74 -16.18
N SER A 113 -31.03 -1.29 -16.97
CA SER A 113 -30.95 -1.60 -18.40
C SER A 113 -30.84 -3.10 -18.65
N ASP A 114 -29.93 -3.79 -17.97
CA ASP A 114 -29.70 -5.22 -18.11
C ASP A 114 -30.94 -6.03 -17.69
N ALA A 115 -31.65 -5.59 -16.64
CA ALA A 115 -32.89 -6.19 -16.18
C ALA A 115 -34.01 -6.01 -17.21
N SER A 116 -34.18 -4.81 -17.77
CA SER A 116 -35.14 -4.54 -18.84
C SER A 116 -34.90 -5.44 -20.06
N ASP A 117 -33.64 -5.55 -20.49
CA ASP A 117 -33.26 -6.40 -21.62
C ASP A 117 -33.50 -7.89 -21.33
N LEU A 118 -33.23 -8.34 -20.10
CA LEU A 118 -33.53 -9.70 -19.67
C LEU A 118 -35.03 -9.99 -19.70
N MET A 119 -35.85 -9.05 -19.21
CA MET A 119 -37.31 -9.17 -19.23
C MET A 119 -37.83 -9.20 -20.66
N ALA A 120 -37.35 -8.35 -21.56
CA ALA A 120 -37.72 -8.36 -22.97
C ALA A 120 -37.40 -9.69 -23.65
N ARG A 121 -36.20 -10.24 -23.41
CA ARG A 121 -35.82 -11.58 -23.92
C ARG A 121 -36.72 -12.68 -23.35
N ARG A 122 -37.03 -12.63 -22.05
CA ARG A 122 -37.92 -13.59 -21.39
C ARG A 122 -39.34 -13.54 -21.93
N ALA A 123 -39.87 -12.33 -22.15
CA ALA A 123 -41.19 -12.12 -22.75
C ALA A 123 -41.25 -12.74 -24.15
N ARG A 124 -40.28 -12.42 -25.01
CA ARG A 124 -40.19 -12.99 -26.36
C ARG A 124 -40.10 -14.52 -26.35
N MET A 125 -39.28 -15.10 -25.47
CA MET A 125 -39.21 -16.56 -25.32
C MET A 125 -40.54 -17.18 -24.87
N ALA A 126 -41.32 -16.48 -24.03
CA ALA A 126 -42.63 -16.93 -23.60
C ALA A 126 -43.64 -16.84 -24.77
N GLU A 127 -43.66 -15.74 -25.51
CA GLU A 127 -44.48 -15.55 -26.71
C GLU A 127 -44.17 -16.62 -27.77
N ASP A 128 -42.89 -16.88 -28.05
CA ASP A 128 -42.47 -17.91 -29.00
C ASP A 128 -42.93 -19.32 -28.57
N LYS A 129 -42.88 -19.61 -27.26
CA LYS A 129 -43.40 -20.88 -26.69
C LYS A 129 -44.91 -20.98 -26.80
N ILE A 130 -45.64 -19.91 -26.52
CA ILE A 130 -47.10 -19.85 -26.65
C ILE A 130 -47.47 -20.08 -28.13
N ALA A 131 -46.85 -19.36 -29.05
CA ALA A 131 -47.10 -19.52 -30.48
C ALA A 131 -46.78 -20.94 -30.98
N ALA A 132 -45.71 -21.56 -30.47
CA ALA A 132 -45.40 -22.96 -30.78
C ALA A 132 -46.46 -23.93 -30.23
N ALA A 133 -46.92 -23.72 -29.00
CA ALA A 133 -47.96 -24.52 -28.37
C ALA A 133 -49.31 -24.36 -29.09
N GLU A 134 -49.68 -23.14 -29.50
CA GLU A 134 -50.89 -22.85 -30.28
C GLU A 134 -50.89 -23.57 -31.62
N ARG A 135 -49.77 -23.52 -32.36
CA ARG A 135 -49.63 -24.29 -33.61
C ARG A 135 -49.79 -25.79 -33.38
N GLY A 136 -49.21 -26.31 -32.31
CA GLY A 136 -49.38 -27.71 -31.89
C GLY A 136 -50.83 -28.07 -31.59
N ALA A 137 -51.51 -27.25 -30.79
CA ALA A 137 -52.91 -27.46 -30.41
C ALA A 137 -53.85 -27.40 -31.62
N ILE A 138 -53.64 -26.45 -32.55
CA ILE A 138 -54.41 -26.38 -33.80
C ILE A 138 -54.19 -27.63 -34.64
N ALA A 139 -52.95 -28.10 -34.78
CA ALA A 139 -52.64 -29.32 -35.52
C ALA A 139 -53.31 -30.54 -34.89
N GLU A 140 -53.31 -30.65 -33.56
CA GLU A 140 -53.97 -31.71 -32.82
C GLU A 140 -55.49 -31.70 -33.01
N VAL A 141 -56.14 -30.54 -32.91
CA VAL A 141 -57.58 -30.40 -33.15
C VAL A 141 -57.94 -30.81 -34.59
N ARG A 142 -57.13 -30.39 -35.57
CA ARG A 142 -57.34 -30.78 -36.98
C ARG A 142 -57.19 -32.29 -37.17
N ALA A 143 -56.18 -32.91 -36.56
CA ALA A 143 -55.98 -34.35 -36.62
C ALA A 143 -57.16 -35.11 -36.00
N ARG A 144 -57.62 -34.70 -34.81
CA ARG A 144 -58.79 -35.29 -34.14
C ARG A 144 -60.07 -35.13 -34.96
N ALA A 145 -60.27 -33.97 -35.60
CA ALA A 145 -61.44 -33.73 -36.45
C ALA A 145 -61.40 -34.59 -37.73
N ALA A 146 -60.24 -34.70 -38.38
CA ALA A 146 -60.06 -35.54 -39.56
C ALA A 146 -60.29 -37.03 -39.24
N ASP A 147 -59.77 -37.49 -38.10
CA ASP A 147 -59.96 -38.85 -37.60
C ASP A 147 -61.43 -39.15 -37.25
N ALA A 148 -62.11 -38.22 -36.57
CA ALA A 148 -63.55 -38.33 -36.31
C ALA A 148 -64.39 -38.34 -37.60
N ALA A 149 -64.09 -37.48 -38.57
CA ALA A 149 -64.75 -37.44 -39.86
C ALA A 149 -64.52 -38.73 -40.66
N THR A 150 -63.29 -39.26 -40.65
CA THR A 150 -62.94 -40.53 -41.32
C THR A 150 -63.69 -41.70 -40.71
N ARG A 151 -63.78 -41.79 -39.37
CA ARG A 151 -64.60 -42.82 -38.71
C ARG A 151 -66.08 -42.70 -39.03
N ALA A 152 -66.63 -41.49 -39.02
CA ALA A 152 -68.03 -41.26 -39.37
C ALA A 152 -68.32 -41.65 -40.83
N ALA A 153 -67.43 -41.26 -41.76
CA ALA A 153 -67.52 -41.66 -43.16
C ALA A 153 -67.43 -43.19 -43.32
N ALA A 154 -66.50 -43.85 -42.63
CA ALA A 154 -66.37 -45.30 -42.65
C ALA A 154 -67.64 -46.02 -42.16
N SER A 155 -68.27 -45.51 -41.08
CA SER A 155 -69.54 -46.06 -40.58
C SER A 155 -70.67 -45.87 -41.59
N ILE A 156 -70.83 -44.66 -42.15
CA ILE A 156 -71.88 -44.38 -43.15
C ILE A 156 -71.69 -45.24 -44.40
N ILE A 157 -70.45 -45.43 -44.84
CA ILE A 157 -70.13 -46.33 -45.95
C ILE A 157 -70.54 -47.75 -45.57
N ALA A 158 -70.11 -48.28 -44.43
CA ALA A 158 -70.50 -49.63 -44.00
C ALA A 158 -72.02 -49.83 -43.92
N ASP A 159 -72.76 -48.83 -43.45
CA ASP A 159 -74.23 -48.90 -43.30
C ASP A 159 -74.97 -48.79 -44.65
N LYS A 160 -74.44 -48.01 -45.60
CA LYS A 160 -75.12 -47.74 -46.90
C LYS A 160 -74.56 -48.54 -48.07
N HIS A 161 -73.46 -49.25 -47.90
CA HIS A 161 -72.79 -50.00 -48.95
C HIS A 161 -73.33 -51.43 -49.00
N GLY A 162 -74.22 -51.67 -49.96
CA GLY A 162 -74.73 -53.00 -50.33
C GLY A 162 -74.45 -53.33 -51.79
N ALA A 163 -74.89 -54.51 -52.23
CA ALA A 163 -74.61 -55.07 -53.57
C ALA A 163 -75.00 -54.12 -54.75
N ASP A 164 -76.02 -53.29 -54.59
CA ASP A 164 -76.45 -52.31 -55.59
C ASP A 164 -75.49 -51.12 -55.73
N ALA A 165 -74.74 -50.79 -54.68
CA ALA A 165 -73.72 -49.74 -54.69
C ALA A 165 -72.35 -50.26 -55.16
N ASP A 166 -72.07 -51.55 -55.01
CA ASP A 166 -70.83 -52.21 -55.45
C ASP A 166 -70.73 -52.30 -56.98
N LYS A 167 -71.82 -52.70 -57.63
CA LYS A 167 -71.87 -52.91 -59.09
C LYS A 167 -71.40 -51.69 -59.91
N PRO A 168 -71.90 -50.46 -59.70
CA PRO A 168 -71.42 -49.27 -60.42
C PRO A 168 -70.01 -48.81 -60.01
N LEU A 169 -69.44 -49.34 -58.93
CA LEU A 169 -68.08 -49.07 -58.47
C LEU A 169 -67.10 -50.00 -59.19
N VAL A 170 -67.43 -51.29 -59.29
CA VAL A 170 -66.73 -52.31 -60.08
C VAL A 170 -66.76 -51.96 -61.57
N ASP A 171 -67.92 -51.56 -62.10
CA ASP A 171 -68.02 -51.15 -63.51
C ASP A 171 -67.14 -49.91 -63.81
N ARG A 172 -67.02 -48.97 -62.85
CA ARG A 172 -66.15 -47.79 -62.98
C ARG A 172 -64.67 -48.13 -62.87
N THR A 173 -64.27 -49.02 -61.96
CA THR A 173 -62.87 -49.45 -61.85
C THR A 173 -62.45 -50.28 -63.06
N ILE A 174 -63.31 -51.18 -63.56
CA ILE A 174 -63.10 -51.91 -64.83
C ILE A 174 -62.99 -50.93 -66.01
N ALA A 175 -63.90 -49.96 -66.12
CA ALA A 175 -63.84 -48.93 -67.16
C ALA A 175 -62.67 -47.94 -67.00
N GLY A 176 -62.12 -47.79 -65.79
CA GLY A 176 -60.94 -46.98 -65.49
C GLY A 176 -59.64 -47.71 -65.85
N LEU A 177 -59.56 -49.00 -65.56
CA LEU A 177 -58.47 -49.88 -65.99
C LEU A 177 -58.46 -50.04 -67.51
N ALA A 178 -59.63 -50.11 -68.15
CA ALA A 178 -59.75 -50.12 -69.61
C ALA A 178 -59.39 -48.75 -70.26
N ARG A 179 -59.32 -47.67 -69.47
CA ARG A 179 -58.96 -46.30 -69.91
C ARG A 179 -57.49 -45.96 -69.73
N LEU A 180 -56.69 -46.81 -69.07
CA LEU A 180 -55.23 -46.69 -69.04
C LEU A 180 -54.66 -47.29 -70.33
N ASN A 181 -54.90 -46.58 -71.43
CA ASN A 181 -54.12 -46.53 -72.67
C ASN A 181 -54.18 -45.10 -73.18
#